data_AF-E4Z0B8-F1
#
_entry.id   AF-E4Z0B8-F1
#
_cell.length_a   1.000
_cell.length_b   1.000
_cell.length_c   1.000
_cell.angle_alpha   90.00
_cell.angle_beta   90.00
_cell.angle_gamma   90.00
#
_symmetry.space_group_name_H-M   'P 1'
#
loop_
_entity.id
_entity.type
_entity.pdbx_description
1 polymer ?
#
loop_
_entity_poly.entity_id
_entity_poly.type
_entity_poly.pdbx_seq_one_letter_code
_entity_poly.pdbx_strand_id
1 'polypeptide(L)'
;SDLEKASTRNVTLKIDFSHPYEISFITMKFCGPVPAAMVIYKSTGNNDEWQPYQYYADNCLETFGIEPNEEITRLNQEKALCSERYSKNKEGTRVSFNTVNNRGDSSVSPVVQNWMTAQAIKIELLKPSIWPVDNNGLKTPSSTLVASYQYAISDIRVSGHCQCNGHADSCEIIDGQPKCICKHGTVGATCNMCHSFYQDRPWQRGTKANPNECRVCNCNLHTNKCKFNDSLFKMSGNQSGGMCQKCRHNTSGASCQVCKPGYTPDPNKSVDSPKYCKSCDCHRVGSKSKNCNKSECKEGVSGLKCTHCAPGYTQTKSPIKPCEKIREIPSPEIPSPSCANMCKKHDSISLPPKEYCKKTMILKIDVKSRKTVRGKYVVYIVNIQKVYRPKKSRKSTNSRNKNPFILSSKESRSTRKKHTATSSNSPPHITKGKWEIWQNKKYAKCGCPKLRVKKTYLLLGKHKSVRHARNGSRRKFKIDRHSNSLLWRDQFDSNLKSIEALNREKKTC
;
A
#
# COMPACT_ATOMS: atom_id res chain seq x y z
N SER A 1 -65.83 58.85 10.01
CA SER A 1 -65.71 57.54 9.34
C SER A 1 -64.78 57.55 8.14
N ASP A 2 -64.47 58.70 7.52
CA ASP A 2 -63.55 58.77 6.36
C ASP A 2 -62.14 59.33 6.66
N LEU A 3 -61.91 59.88 7.87
CA LEU A 3 -60.57 60.31 8.32
C LEU A 3 -59.67 59.15 8.81
N GLU A 4 -60.23 58.05 9.33
CA GLU A 4 -59.44 56.86 9.70
C GLU A 4 -58.93 56.06 8.49
N LYS A 5 -59.55 56.25 7.32
CA LYS A 5 -59.13 55.64 6.06
C LYS A 5 -58.10 56.46 5.30
N ALA A 6 -57.86 57.72 5.70
CA ALA A 6 -56.87 58.58 5.08
C ALA A 6 -55.46 58.29 5.64
N SER A 7 -54.81 57.28 5.07
CA SER A 7 -53.36 57.06 5.05
C SER A 7 -52.69 56.47 6.30
N THR A 8 -53.12 55.29 6.75
CA THR A 8 -52.28 54.36 7.56
C THR A 8 -51.23 53.65 6.69
N ARG A 9 -50.39 54.41 5.99
CA ARG A 9 -49.23 53.81 5.31
C ARG A 9 -48.12 53.62 6.32
N ASN A 10 -47.77 52.36 6.57
CA ASN A 10 -46.59 52.03 7.34
C ASN A 10 -45.37 52.66 6.67
N VAL A 11 -44.53 53.35 7.45
CA VAL A 11 -43.26 53.90 6.97
C VAL A 11 -42.14 52.97 7.44
N THR A 12 -41.34 52.48 6.49
CA THR A 12 -40.24 51.56 6.78
C THR A 12 -38.90 52.23 6.50
N LEU A 13 -38.01 52.16 7.48
CA LEU A 13 -36.62 52.59 7.37
C LEU A 13 -35.74 51.35 7.44
N LYS A 14 -34.83 51.17 6.48
CA LYS A 14 -33.87 50.06 6.47
C LYS A 14 -32.45 50.62 6.52
N ILE A 15 -31.63 50.03 7.39
CA ILE A 15 -30.22 50.37 7.55
C ILE A 15 -29.44 49.07 7.40
N ASP A 16 -28.61 48.98 6.37
CA ASP A 16 -27.74 47.84 6.08
C ASP A 16 -26.30 48.20 6.44
N PHE A 17 -25.64 47.35 7.23
CA PHE A 17 -24.28 47.56 7.69
C PHE A 17 -23.23 46.90 6.79
N SER A 18 -23.63 46.05 5.82
CA SER A 18 -22.74 45.22 4.98
C SER A 18 -21.81 44.26 5.73
N HIS A 19 -21.82 44.30 7.07
CA HIS A 19 -21.04 43.47 7.98
C HIS A 19 -21.85 43.27 9.27
N PRO A 20 -21.74 42.12 9.95
CA PRO A 20 -22.42 41.92 11.22
C PRO A 20 -21.77 42.75 12.35
N TYR A 21 -22.61 43.39 13.16
CA TYR A 21 -22.25 44.13 14.35
C TYR A 21 -22.95 43.55 15.57
N GLU A 22 -22.29 43.66 16.73
CA GLU A 22 -22.93 43.43 18.03
C GLU A 22 -23.51 44.75 18.53
N ILE A 23 -24.80 44.93 18.32
CA ILE A 23 -25.53 46.17 18.61
C ILE A 23 -25.76 46.26 20.12
N SER A 24 -25.40 47.39 20.72
CA SER A 24 -25.60 47.70 22.14
C SER A 24 -26.83 48.59 22.36
N PHE A 25 -27.00 49.60 21.50
CA PHE A 25 -28.11 50.56 21.62
C PHE A 25 -28.64 51.00 20.27
N ILE A 26 -29.94 51.19 20.18
CA ILE A 26 -30.60 51.90 19.07
C ILE A 26 -31.36 53.08 19.65
N THR A 27 -31.06 54.28 19.16
CA THR A 27 -31.69 55.52 19.61
C THR A 27 -32.31 56.23 18.42
N MET A 28 -33.54 56.71 18.59
CA MET A 28 -34.23 57.56 17.63
C MET A 28 -34.65 58.86 18.31
N LYS A 29 -34.43 59.99 17.64
CA LYS A 29 -34.91 61.30 18.06
C LYS A 29 -35.90 61.84 17.03
N PHE A 30 -37.15 62.02 17.44
CA PHE A 30 -38.24 62.55 16.64
C PHE A 30 -38.27 64.08 16.71
N CYS A 31 -38.68 64.73 15.62
CA CYS A 31 -38.94 66.17 15.60
C CYS A 31 -40.28 66.51 16.26
N GLY A 32 -41.19 65.54 16.31
CA GLY A 32 -42.47 65.62 16.98
C GLY A 32 -42.68 64.43 17.92
N PRO A 33 -43.91 63.95 18.09
CA PRO A 33 -44.21 62.87 19.01
C PRO A 33 -43.56 61.57 18.55
N VAL A 34 -43.28 60.68 19.49
CA VAL A 34 -43.03 59.28 19.18
C VAL A 34 -44.31 58.65 18.59
N PRO A 35 -44.21 57.77 17.58
CA PRO A 35 -45.34 56.99 17.07
C PRO A 35 -46.15 56.31 18.17
N ALA A 36 -47.47 56.28 18.00
CA ALA A 36 -48.36 55.50 18.85
C ALA A 36 -48.10 53.99 18.70
N ALA A 37 -47.57 53.53 17.57
CA ALA A 37 -47.06 52.17 17.41
C ALA A 37 -45.88 52.12 16.43
N MET A 38 -44.82 51.39 16.79
CA MET A 38 -43.68 51.09 15.93
C MET A 38 -42.95 49.81 16.34
N VAL A 39 -42.19 49.23 15.41
CA VAL A 39 -41.41 48.00 15.63
C VAL A 39 -39.99 48.17 15.09
N ILE A 40 -39.02 47.69 15.85
CA ILE A 40 -37.64 47.51 15.41
C ILE A 40 -37.44 46.03 15.11
N TYR A 41 -36.92 45.73 13.92
CA TYR A 41 -36.50 44.41 13.48
C TYR A 41 -35.00 44.40 13.26
N LYS A 42 -34.39 43.21 13.38
CA LYS A 42 -33.03 42.96 12.95
C LYS A 42 -32.97 41.81 11.95
N SER A 43 -31.91 41.79 11.15
CA SER A 43 -31.54 40.65 10.33
C SER A 43 -30.08 40.29 10.57
N THR A 44 -29.76 39.00 10.54
CA THR A 44 -28.40 38.45 10.72
C THR A 44 -27.77 37.99 9.42
N GLY A 45 -28.44 38.15 8.27
CA GLY A 45 -27.94 37.77 6.96
C GLY A 45 -28.71 38.39 5.80
N ASN A 46 -28.28 38.14 4.56
CA ASN A 46 -28.77 38.83 3.35
C ASN A 46 -30.11 38.30 2.78
N ASN A 47 -30.79 37.36 3.45
CA ASN A 47 -31.98 36.68 2.90
C ASN A 47 -33.31 37.37 3.22
N ASP A 48 -33.31 38.65 3.62
CA ASP A 48 -34.52 39.38 4.04
C ASP A 48 -35.31 38.69 5.18
N GLU A 49 -34.64 37.84 5.97
CA GLU A 49 -35.23 37.24 7.16
C GLU A 49 -35.16 38.26 8.31
N TRP A 50 -36.32 38.80 8.69
CA TRP A 50 -36.44 39.84 9.69
C TRP A 50 -37.06 39.27 10.96
N GLN A 51 -36.31 39.31 12.06
CA GLN A 51 -36.82 38.95 13.37
C GLN A 51 -37.13 40.21 14.18
N PRO A 52 -38.23 40.23 14.95
CA PRO A 52 -38.54 41.34 15.84
C PRO A 52 -37.42 41.54 16.86
N TYR A 53 -37.06 42.80 17.10
CA TYR A 53 -36.02 43.19 18.04
C TYR A 53 -36.62 43.92 19.25
N GLN A 54 -37.59 44.81 19.02
CA GLN A 54 -38.32 45.54 20.06
C GLN A 54 -39.64 46.11 19.53
N TYR A 55 -40.70 46.01 20.32
CA TYR A 55 -42.01 46.62 20.04
C TYR A 55 -42.24 47.85 20.92
N TYR A 56 -42.93 48.86 20.38
CA TYR A 56 -43.41 50.03 21.10
C TYR A 56 -44.84 50.35 20.68
N ALA A 57 -45.75 50.48 21.65
CA ALA A 57 -47.15 50.85 21.40
C ALA A 57 -47.73 51.65 22.57
N ASP A 58 -48.76 52.45 22.32
CA ASP A 58 -49.59 53.10 23.36
C ASP A 58 -50.38 52.05 24.15
N ASN A 59 -50.79 50.97 23.49
CA ASN A 59 -51.38 49.77 24.07
C ASN A 59 -50.76 48.52 23.41
N CYS A 60 -49.84 47.84 24.12
CA CYS A 60 -49.09 46.70 23.62
C CYS A 60 -49.97 45.47 23.35
N LEU A 61 -50.93 45.21 24.24
CA LEU A 61 -51.81 44.05 24.14
C LEU A 61 -52.77 44.19 22.95
N GLU A 62 -53.35 45.38 22.77
CA GLU A 62 -54.25 45.65 21.63
C GLU A 62 -53.53 45.67 20.29
N THR A 63 -52.33 46.27 20.22
CA THR A 63 -51.63 46.48 18.96
C THR A 63 -50.88 45.23 18.48
N PHE A 64 -50.21 44.52 19.40
CA PHE A 64 -49.31 43.41 19.06
C PHE A 64 -49.69 42.09 19.73
N GLY A 65 -50.66 42.06 20.65
CA GLY A 65 -50.98 40.87 21.44
C GLY A 65 -49.85 40.46 22.40
N ILE A 66 -49.02 41.42 22.82
CA ILE A 66 -47.87 41.17 23.70
C ILE A 66 -48.08 41.89 25.02
N GLU A 67 -47.89 41.19 26.13
CA GLU A 67 -47.96 41.78 27.47
C GLU A 67 -46.84 42.83 27.68
N PRO A 68 -47.18 44.04 28.17
CA PRO A 68 -46.17 45.04 28.50
C PRO A 68 -45.42 44.63 29.78
N ASN A 69 -44.16 45.08 29.90
CA ASN A 69 -43.32 44.87 31.08
C ASN A 69 -43.03 43.39 31.43
N GLU A 70 -43.15 42.47 30.47
CA GLU A 70 -42.72 41.09 30.68
C GLU A 70 -41.24 41.03 31.06
N GLU A 71 -40.94 40.32 32.16
CA GLU A 71 -39.57 40.18 32.65
C GLU A 71 -38.75 39.22 31.77
N ILE A 72 -37.47 39.55 31.64
CA ILE A 72 -36.51 38.69 30.94
C ILE A 72 -35.98 37.66 31.92
N THR A 73 -36.26 36.41 31.61
CA THR A 73 -35.75 35.22 32.28
C THR A 73 -34.69 34.55 31.40
N ARG A 74 -34.02 33.51 31.93
CA ARG A 74 -33.08 32.69 31.13
C ARG A 74 -33.74 31.97 29.95
N LEU A 75 -35.06 31.77 29.96
CA LEU A 75 -35.79 31.02 28.94
C LEU A 75 -36.23 31.88 27.75
N ASN A 76 -36.33 33.20 27.92
CA ASN A 76 -36.84 34.13 26.90
C ASN A 76 -35.82 35.24 26.56
N GLN A 77 -34.52 34.98 26.70
CA GLN A 77 -33.43 35.94 26.44
C GLN A 77 -33.38 36.45 24.98
N GLU A 78 -34.00 35.74 24.03
CA GLU A 78 -34.09 36.14 22.62
C GLU A 78 -35.48 36.69 22.23
N LYS A 79 -36.41 36.80 23.20
CA LYS A 79 -37.75 37.29 22.94
C LYS A 79 -37.75 38.82 22.85
N ALA A 80 -38.33 39.36 21.77
CA ALA A 80 -38.63 40.78 21.66
C ALA A 80 -39.79 41.15 22.59
N LEU A 81 -39.61 42.21 23.37
CA LEU A 81 -40.61 42.70 24.32
C LEU A 81 -41.39 43.87 23.74
N CYS A 82 -42.53 44.20 24.37
CA CYS A 82 -43.27 45.42 24.09
C CYS A 82 -43.16 46.41 25.25
N SER A 83 -42.93 47.68 24.93
CA SER A 83 -42.85 48.76 25.92
C SER A 83 -43.80 49.89 25.59
N GLU A 84 -44.61 50.28 26.57
CA GLU A 84 -45.56 51.39 26.44
C GLU A 84 -44.99 52.74 26.91
N ARG A 85 -43.78 52.72 27.49
CA ARG A 85 -43.16 53.87 28.16
C ARG A 85 -43.07 55.11 27.28
N TYR A 86 -42.67 54.93 26.02
CA TYR A 86 -42.45 56.05 25.11
C TYR A 86 -43.72 56.46 24.38
N SER A 87 -44.50 55.49 23.89
CA SER A 87 -45.71 55.78 23.11
C SER A 87 -46.87 56.33 23.95
N LYS A 88 -46.92 56.06 25.28
CA LYS A 88 -47.85 56.75 26.20
C LYS A 88 -47.40 58.17 26.54
N ASN A 89 -46.11 58.49 26.46
CA ASN A 89 -45.60 59.82 26.73
C ASN A 89 -45.77 60.71 25.49
N LYS A 90 -46.87 61.45 25.45
CA LYS A 90 -47.23 62.36 24.35
C LYS A 90 -46.21 63.48 24.11
N GLU A 91 -45.45 63.88 25.13
CA GLU A 91 -44.41 64.92 25.05
C GLU A 91 -43.01 64.34 24.75
N GLY A 92 -42.88 63.00 24.79
CA GLY A 92 -41.62 62.32 24.53
C GLY A 92 -41.21 62.45 23.06
N THR A 93 -39.95 62.80 22.82
CA THR A 93 -39.35 62.90 21.47
C THR A 93 -38.23 61.91 21.23
N ARG A 94 -37.81 61.13 22.24
CA ARG A 94 -36.64 60.24 22.15
C ARG A 94 -37.00 58.83 22.57
N VAL A 95 -36.64 57.86 21.75
CA VAL A 95 -36.75 56.43 22.04
C VAL A 95 -35.36 55.83 22.10
N SER A 96 -35.09 55.04 23.14
CA SER A 96 -33.84 54.31 23.29
C SER A 96 -34.15 52.84 23.60
N PHE A 97 -33.57 51.97 22.79
CA PHE A 97 -33.58 50.52 22.94
C PHE A 97 -32.18 50.07 23.34
N ASN A 98 -32.06 49.44 24.51
CA ASN A 98 -30.84 48.78 24.98
C ASN A 98 -30.99 47.28 24.74
N THR A 99 -30.11 46.71 23.92
CA THR A 99 -30.21 45.30 23.50
C THR A 99 -29.81 44.33 24.60
N VAL A 100 -28.98 44.74 25.56
CA VAL A 100 -28.39 43.89 26.61
C VAL A 100 -29.18 43.93 27.92
N ASN A 101 -29.96 44.99 28.13
CA ASN A 101 -30.59 45.25 29.43
C ASN A 101 -31.40 44.05 29.93
N ASN A 102 -31.10 43.60 31.14
CA ASN A 102 -31.72 42.46 31.81
C ASN A 102 -31.60 41.10 31.06
N ARG A 103 -30.77 40.98 30.02
CA ARG A 103 -30.55 39.71 29.27
C ARG A 103 -29.34 38.91 29.73
N GLY A 104 -28.47 39.48 30.55
CA GLY A 104 -27.28 38.82 31.10
C GLY A 104 -25.97 39.28 30.45
N ASP A 105 -24.88 38.56 30.74
CA ASP A 105 -23.53 38.92 30.28
C ASP A 105 -23.25 38.37 28.87
N SER A 106 -23.05 39.28 27.91
CA SER A 106 -22.71 38.96 26.52
C SER A 106 -21.32 38.33 26.37
N SER A 107 -20.42 38.46 27.34
CA SER A 107 -19.09 37.83 27.28
C SER A 107 -19.13 36.32 27.52
N VAL A 108 -20.21 35.80 28.12
CA VAL A 108 -20.35 34.39 28.49
C VAL A 108 -21.46 33.71 27.68
N SER A 109 -22.59 34.39 27.47
CA SER A 109 -23.78 33.77 26.87
C SER A 109 -23.78 33.87 25.34
N PRO A 110 -23.67 32.75 24.59
CA PRO A 110 -23.81 32.77 23.13
C PRO A 110 -25.20 33.21 22.68
N VAL A 111 -26.22 32.95 23.51
CA VAL A 111 -27.61 33.40 23.28
C VAL A 111 -27.68 34.93 23.24
N VAL A 112 -27.05 35.61 24.21
CA VAL A 112 -27.01 37.08 24.24
C VAL A 112 -26.16 37.64 23.10
N GLN A 113 -25.04 36.99 22.75
CA GLN A 113 -24.22 37.38 21.60
C GLN A 113 -25.01 37.33 20.29
N ASN A 114 -25.74 36.23 20.05
CA ASN A 114 -26.63 36.09 18.89
C ASN A 114 -27.77 37.10 18.90
N TRP A 115 -28.32 37.40 20.09
CA TRP A 115 -29.32 38.45 20.26
C TRP A 115 -28.78 39.85 19.91
N MET A 116 -27.55 40.18 20.24
CA MET A 116 -26.91 41.46 19.88
C MET A 116 -26.50 41.53 18.40
N THR A 117 -26.24 40.38 17.78
CA THR A 117 -25.77 40.30 16.39
C THR A 117 -26.85 40.80 15.42
N ALA A 118 -26.50 41.77 14.58
CA ALA A 118 -27.30 42.23 13.46
C ALA A 118 -26.41 42.73 12.32
N GLN A 119 -26.78 42.41 11.08
CA GLN A 119 -26.19 42.95 9.86
C GLN A 119 -27.07 44.04 9.24
N ALA A 120 -28.36 44.06 9.56
CA ALA A 120 -29.27 45.12 9.16
C ALA A 120 -30.33 45.38 10.23
N ILE A 121 -30.83 46.61 10.27
CA ILE A 121 -31.93 47.07 11.13
C ILE A 121 -33.06 47.58 10.25
N LYS A 122 -34.29 47.21 10.59
CA LYS A 122 -35.50 47.73 9.95
C LYS A 122 -36.42 48.31 11.00
N ILE A 123 -36.89 49.53 10.79
CA ILE A 123 -37.79 50.23 11.71
C ILE A 123 -39.08 50.48 10.96
N GLU A 124 -40.21 50.00 11.49
CA GLU A 124 -41.54 50.19 10.92
C GLU A 124 -42.37 51.07 11.83
N LEU A 125 -42.80 52.22 11.30
CA LEU A 125 -43.69 53.16 11.97
C LEU A 125 -45.11 52.84 11.51
N LEU A 126 -45.95 52.38 12.44
CA LEU A 126 -47.24 51.76 12.13
C LEU A 126 -48.42 52.70 12.39
N LYS A 127 -48.39 53.43 13.51
CA LYS A 127 -49.47 54.34 13.93
C LYS A 127 -48.90 55.68 14.37
N PRO A 128 -49.25 56.81 13.73
CA PRO A 128 -48.80 58.13 14.17
C PRO A 128 -49.46 58.48 15.50
N SER A 129 -48.79 59.31 16.32
CA SER A 129 -49.43 59.83 17.53
C SER A 129 -50.39 60.96 17.17
N ILE A 130 -51.61 60.88 17.69
CA ILE A 130 -52.63 61.90 17.51
C ILE A 130 -52.35 63.05 18.50
N TRP A 131 -52.12 64.25 17.98
CA TRP A 131 -52.15 65.51 18.72
C TRP A 131 -53.52 66.17 18.57
N PRO A 132 -54.21 66.50 19.66
CA PRO A 132 -55.20 67.56 19.62
C PRO A 132 -54.45 68.89 19.53
N VAL A 133 -54.48 69.55 18.37
CA VAL A 133 -54.01 70.93 18.25
C VAL A 133 -55.22 71.85 18.46
N ASP A 134 -55.27 72.56 19.58
CA ASP A 134 -55.97 73.84 19.66
C ASP A 134 -54.98 74.91 20.14
N ASN A 135 -55.12 76.14 19.65
CA ASN A 135 -54.35 77.28 20.13
C ASN A 135 -55.13 78.09 21.18
N ASN A 136 -56.28 77.60 21.66
CA ASN A 136 -57.21 78.40 22.48
C ASN A 136 -57.99 77.64 23.56
N GLY A 137 -57.62 76.40 23.92
CA GLY A 137 -58.20 75.71 25.08
C GLY A 137 -59.71 75.51 25.04
N LEU A 138 -60.29 75.31 23.85
CA LEU A 138 -61.73 75.13 23.68
C LEU A 138 -62.04 73.81 22.95
N LYS A 139 -62.48 72.83 23.74
CA LYS A 139 -62.98 71.52 23.31
C LYS A 139 -64.16 71.66 22.34
N THR A 140 -63.91 71.78 21.04
CA THR A 140 -64.93 71.62 20.00
C THR A 140 -64.40 70.79 18.83
N PRO A 141 -65.19 69.83 18.29
CA PRO A 141 -64.77 68.98 17.18
C PRO A 141 -64.98 69.72 15.85
N SER A 142 -64.07 70.63 15.49
CA SER A 142 -64.09 71.25 14.16
C SER A 142 -63.44 70.34 13.13
N SER A 143 -64.21 69.94 12.10
CA SER A 143 -63.86 68.98 11.06
C SER A 143 -62.85 69.48 10.01
N THR A 144 -61.97 70.42 10.37
CA THR A 144 -61.00 71.03 9.45
C THR A 144 -59.56 71.07 9.98
N LEU A 145 -59.28 70.44 11.12
CA LEU A 145 -57.90 70.18 11.54
C LEU A 145 -57.38 68.97 10.78
N VAL A 146 -56.68 69.23 9.67
CA VAL A 146 -55.75 68.26 9.08
C VAL A 146 -54.68 68.00 10.13
N ALA A 147 -54.93 67.05 11.05
CA ALA A 147 -53.90 66.54 11.93
C ALA A 147 -52.75 66.09 11.03
N SER A 148 -51.57 66.69 11.19
CA SER A 148 -50.41 66.34 10.40
C SER A 148 -49.96 64.93 10.81
N TYR A 149 -50.48 63.90 10.13
CA TYR A 149 -50.18 62.48 10.33
C TYR A 149 -48.79 62.12 9.77
N GLN A 150 -47.78 62.92 10.09
CA GLN A 150 -46.44 62.77 9.55
C GLN A 150 -45.50 62.26 10.63
N TYR A 151 -44.67 61.29 10.25
CA TYR A 151 -43.51 60.89 11.04
C TYR A 151 -42.35 61.81 10.68
N ALA A 152 -41.68 62.37 11.69
CA ALA A 152 -40.50 63.18 11.50
C ALA A 152 -39.40 62.72 12.47
N ILE A 153 -38.30 62.20 11.93
CA ILE A 153 -37.13 61.74 12.67
C ILE A 153 -35.96 62.66 12.34
N SER A 154 -35.34 63.23 13.37
CA SER A 154 -34.16 64.10 13.25
C SER A 154 -32.85 63.30 13.24
N ASP A 155 -32.78 62.19 13.98
CA ASP A 155 -31.53 61.43 14.16
C ASP A 155 -31.83 59.98 14.52
N ILE A 156 -31.08 59.05 13.90
CA ILE A 156 -31.09 57.62 14.21
C ILE A 156 -29.65 57.19 14.48
N ARG A 157 -29.40 56.66 15.69
CA ARG A 157 -28.09 56.14 16.07
C ARG A 157 -28.20 54.66 16.38
N VAL A 158 -27.40 53.86 15.68
CA VAL A 158 -27.18 52.47 16.00
C VAL A 158 -25.76 52.34 16.52
N SER A 159 -25.62 52.08 17.82
CA SER A 159 -24.33 51.96 18.50
C SER A 159 -23.99 50.49 18.75
N GLY A 160 -22.80 50.08 18.33
CA GLY A 160 -22.28 48.73 18.50
C GLY A 160 -20.82 48.65 18.05
N HIS A 161 -20.30 47.43 17.93
CA HIS A 161 -18.96 47.19 17.40
C HIS A 161 -18.98 46.08 16.35
N CYS A 162 -18.00 46.08 15.44
CA CYS A 162 -17.87 45.00 14.45
C CYS A 162 -17.75 43.64 15.16
N GLN A 163 -18.40 42.63 14.61
CA GLN A 163 -18.37 41.29 15.18
C GLN A 163 -17.15 40.50 14.70
N CYS A 164 -16.04 40.69 15.40
CA CYS A 164 -14.77 40.00 15.08
C CYS A 164 -14.47 38.81 16.00
N ASN A 165 -15.46 38.35 16.76
CA ASN A 165 -15.36 37.21 17.69
C ASN A 165 -14.18 37.30 18.68
N GLY A 166 -13.77 38.52 19.06
CA GLY A 166 -12.62 38.72 19.95
C GLY A 166 -11.24 38.43 19.32
N HIS A 167 -11.17 38.28 18.00
CA HIS A 167 -9.91 38.01 17.29
C HIS A 167 -9.43 39.16 16.40
N ALA A 168 -10.01 40.35 16.50
CA ALA A 168 -9.48 41.56 15.88
C ALA A 168 -9.64 42.74 16.84
N ASP A 169 -8.72 43.69 16.76
CA ASP A 169 -8.77 44.98 17.46
C ASP A 169 -9.22 46.13 16.55
N SER A 170 -9.34 45.87 15.24
CA SER A 170 -9.67 46.85 14.22
C SER A 170 -10.57 46.24 13.15
N CYS A 171 -11.40 47.11 12.57
CA CYS A 171 -12.36 46.80 11.52
C CYS A 171 -12.25 47.91 10.47
N GLU A 172 -11.81 47.56 9.27
CA GLU A 172 -11.48 48.52 8.22
C GLU A 172 -12.37 48.28 7.00
N ILE A 173 -12.52 49.32 6.18
CA ILE A 173 -13.26 49.22 4.91
C ILE A 173 -12.31 48.65 3.85
N ILE A 174 -12.55 47.42 3.43
CA ILE A 174 -11.79 46.71 2.40
C ILE A 174 -12.77 46.38 1.27
N ASP A 175 -12.42 46.74 0.03
CA ASP A 175 -13.28 46.56 -1.15
C ASP A 175 -14.69 47.17 -0.98
N GLY A 176 -14.77 48.30 -0.26
CA GLY A 176 -16.02 49.01 0.00
C GLY A 176 -16.90 48.40 1.10
N GLN A 177 -16.44 47.35 1.79
CA GLN A 177 -17.18 46.70 2.88
C GLN A 177 -16.37 46.66 4.18
N PRO A 178 -17.01 46.78 5.36
CA PRO A 178 -16.32 46.59 6.62
C PRO A 178 -15.84 45.15 6.76
N LYS A 179 -14.61 44.97 7.22
CA LYS A 179 -14.02 43.65 7.47
C LYS A 179 -13.09 43.69 8.67
N CYS A 180 -13.14 42.65 9.50
CA CYS A 180 -12.24 42.50 10.62
C CYS A 180 -10.80 42.22 10.15
N ILE A 181 -9.83 42.90 10.77
CA ILE A 181 -8.40 42.61 10.57
C ILE A 181 -8.01 41.47 11.52
N CYS A 182 -8.26 40.23 11.07
CA CYS A 182 -8.15 39.05 11.92
C CYS A 182 -6.71 38.79 12.40
N LYS A 183 -6.60 38.47 13.70
CA LYS A 183 -5.40 38.03 14.42
C LYS A 183 -5.60 36.60 14.92
N HIS A 184 -4.72 36.13 15.81
CA HIS A 184 -4.88 34.84 16.51
C HIS A 184 -4.98 33.61 15.57
N GLY A 185 -4.39 33.68 14.37
CA GLY A 185 -4.46 32.61 13.38
C GLY A 185 -5.86 32.37 12.80
N THR A 186 -6.77 33.34 12.95
CA THR A 186 -8.14 33.28 12.42
C THR A 186 -8.26 33.99 11.07
N VAL A 187 -9.28 33.62 10.31
CA VAL A 187 -9.65 34.21 9.02
C VAL A 187 -11.18 34.24 8.89
N GLY A 188 -11.69 34.79 7.79
CA GLY A 188 -13.12 35.02 7.54
C GLY A 188 -13.50 36.48 7.78
N ALA A 189 -14.70 36.89 7.36
CA ALA A 189 -15.16 38.27 7.53
C ALA A 189 -15.19 38.68 9.00
N THR A 190 -15.66 37.77 9.86
CA THR A 190 -15.84 37.95 11.31
C THR A 190 -14.80 37.22 12.14
N CYS A 191 -13.71 36.73 11.53
CA CYS A 191 -12.69 35.92 12.20
C CYS A 191 -13.25 34.61 12.81
N ASN A 192 -14.24 34.02 12.14
CA ASN A 192 -15.03 32.88 12.61
C ASN A 192 -14.44 31.49 12.24
N MET A 193 -13.23 31.44 11.71
CA MET A 193 -12.58 30.19 11.35
C MET A 193 -11.06 30.27 11.49
N CYS A 194 -10.40 29.13 11.66
CA CYS A 194 -8.95 29.07 11.68
C CYS A 194 -8.35 29.09 10.28
N HIS A 195 -7.20 29.75 10.12
CA HIS A 195 -6.37 29.68 8.93
C HIS A 195 -6.02 28.22 8.59
N SER A 196 -5.78 27.90 7.32
CA SER A 196 -5.61 26.52 6.82
C SER A 196 -4.45 25.72 7.42
N PHE A 197 -3.52 26.36 8.13
CA PHE A 197 -2.39 25.72 8.81
C PHE A 197 -2.47 25.84 10.34
N TYR A 198 -3.52 26.48 10.84
CA TYR A 198 -3.75 26.74 12.27
C TYR A 198 -4.88 25.85 12.81
N GLN A 199 -4.98 24.62 12.31
CA GLN A 199 -6.08 23.69 12.61
C GLN A 199 -5.68 22.60 13.62
N ASP A 200 -4.77 22.91 14.55
CA ASP A 200 -4.33 21.95 15.57
C ASP A 200 -5.34 21.80 16.73
N ARG A 201 -6.26 22.76 16.86
CA ARG A 201 -7.38 22.72 17.80
C ARG A 201 -8.65 23.31 17.16
N PRO A 202 -9.86 23.03 17.67
CA PRO A 202 -11.07 23.65 17.14
C PRO A 202 -11.07 25.15 17.37
N TRP A 203 -11.68 25.89 16.45
CA TRP A 203 -11.90 27.34 16.60
C TRP A 203 -12.83 27.62 17.79
N GLN A 204 -12.53 28.68 18.54
CA GLN A 204 -13.36 29.16 19.64
C GLN A 204 -13.25 30.68 19.71
N ARG A 205 -14.37 31.35 20.03
CA ARG A 205 -14.44 32.80 20.22
C ARG A 205 -13.46 33.27 21.30
N GLY A 206 -12.79 34.39 21.08
CA GLY A 206 -11.96 35.05 22.09
C GLY A 206 -12.78 35.57 23.27
N THR A 207 -12.24 35.41 24.48
CA THR A 207 -12.85 35.89 25.74
C THR A 207 -11.85 36.79 26.48
N LYS A 208 -12.32 37.52 27.50
CA LYS A 208 -11.43 38.31 28.37
C LYS A 208 -10.38 37.46 29.07
N ALA A 209 -10.71 36.21 29.40
CA ALA A 209 -9.83 35.30 30.12
C ALA A 209 -8.87 34.53 29.18
N ASN A 210 -9.31 34.19 27.97
CA ASN A 210 -8.52 33.42 27.01
C ASN A 210 -8.76 33.91 25.58
N PRO A 211 -7.70 34.28 24.82
CA PRO A 211 -7.84 34.74 23.43
C PRO A 211 -8.31 33.63 22.48
N ASN A 212 -8.22 32.36 22.89
CA ASN A 212 -8.70 31.21 22.13
C ASN A 212 -8.15 31.15 20.68
N GLU A 213 -6.89 31.54 20.52
CA GLU A 213 -6.20 31.56 19.23
C GLU A 213 -6.12 30.19 18.53
N CYS A 214 -6.24 30.19 17.22
CA CYS A 214 -5.99 29.00 16.44
C CYS A 214 -4.51 28.58 16.56
N ARG A 215 -4.24 27.28 16.60
CA ARG A 215 -2.89 26.73 16.84
C ARG A 215 -2.31 26.13 15.57
N VAL A 216 -1.05 26.47 15.29
CA VAL A 216 -0.30 25.95 14.14
C VAL A 216 -0.13 24.44 14.25
N CYS A 217 -0.37 23.73 13.17
CA CYS A 217 -0.13 22.29 13.10
C CYS A 217 1.36 21.98 13.03
N ASN A 218 1.81 21.00 13.81
CA ASN A 218 3.15 20.46 13.68
C ASN A 218 3.23 19.42 12.55
N CYS A 219 3.78 19.82 11.41
CA CYS A 219 4.01 18.94 10.26
C CYS A 219 5.49 18.69 9.93
N ASN A 220 6.39 18.97 10.89
CA ASN A 220 7.84 18.84 10.70
C ASN A 220 8.33 19.47 9.38
N LEU A 221 7.81 20.65 9.01
CA LEU A 221 8.17 21.37 7.78
C LEU A 221 7.97 20.59 6.44
N HIS A 222 7.21 19.47 6.45
CA HIS A 222 6.93 18.68 5.24
C HIS A 222 5.64 19.07 4.52
N THR A 223 4.84 19.95 5.10
CA THR A 223 3.65 20.55 4.49
C THR A 223 3.22 21.78 5.28
N ASN A 224 2.49 22.69 4.63
CA ASN A 224 1.91 23.90 5.21
C ASN A 224 0.37 23.85 5.20
N LYS A 225 -0.19 22.64 5.14
CA LYS A 225 -1.65 22.40 5.18
C LYS A 225 -1.95 21.27 6.14
N CYS A 226 -2.95 21.47 6.97
CA CYS A 226 -3.44 20.46 7.89
C CYS A 226 -4.96 20.56 8.02
N LYS A 227 -5.56 19.53 8.60
CA LYS A 227 -6.97 19.51 8.98
C LYS A 227 -7.10 19.06 10.42
N PHE A 228 -8.01 19.68 11.16
CA PHE A 228 -8.37 19.22 12.49
C PHE A 228 -8.99 17.81 12.44
N ASN A 229 -8.61 16.96 13.39
CA ASN A 229 -9.13 15.63 13.61
C ASN A 229 -9.52 15.47 15.09
N ASP A 230 -10.83 15.34 15.35
CA ASP A 230 -11.39 15.23 16.70
C ASP A 230 -10.90 14.00 17.46
N SER A 231 -10.74 12.86 16.78
CA SER A 231 -10.23 11.64 17.41
C SER A 231 -8.79 11.80 17.89
N LEU A 232 -7.92 12.42 17.09
CA LEU A 232 -6.54 12.72 17.51
C LEU A 232 -6.51 13.70 18.68
N PHE A 233 -7.35 14.74 18.64
CA PHE A 233 -7.47 15.71 19.72
C PHE A 233 -7.84 15.05 21.05
N LYS A 234 -8.89 14.21 21.04
CA LYS A 234 -9.32 13.46 22.24
C LYS A 234 -8.25 12.51 22.74
N MET A 235 -7.60 11.75 21.85
CA MET A 235 -6.50 10.84 22.22
C MET A 235 -5.29 11.57 22.80
N SER A 236 -5.06 12.83 22.41
CA SER A 236 -4.00 13.68 22.98
C SER A 236 -4.35 14.31 24.33
N GLY A 237 -5.54 14.04 24.89
CA GLY A 237 -6.03 14.72 26.09
C GLY A 237 -6.42 16.18 25.84
N ASN A 238 -7.04 16.46 24.69
CA ASN A 238 -7.46 17.80 24.25
C ASN A 238 -6.31 18.79 24.06
N GLN A 239 -5.15 18.31 23.59
CA GLN A 239 -3.96 19.14 23.40
C GLN A 239 -3.70 19.47 21.93
N SER A 240 -3.71 18.46 21.04
CA SER A 240 -3.37 18.57 19.61
C SER A 240 -4.17 17.58 18.77
N GLY A 241 -4.83 18.09 17.74
CA GLY A 241 -5.67 17.34 16.80
C GLY A 241 -5.30 17.60 15.35
N GLY A 242 -4.22 18.33 15.08
CA GLY A 242 -3.78 18.64 13.72
C GLY A 242 -3.33 17.40 12.96
N MET A 243 -3.94 17.16 11.80
CA MET A 243 -3.54 16.10 10.86
C MET A 243 -3.02 16.73 9.57
N CYS A 244 -1.73 16.58 9.33
CA CYS A 244 -1.05 17.12 8.17
C CYS A 244 -1.56 16.51 6.86
N GLN A 245 -1.66 17.35 5.83
CA GLN A 245 -2.15 16.95 4.52
C GLN A 245 -1.02 16.94 3.50
N LYS A 246 -1.01 15.91 2.64
CA LYS A 246 -0.09 15.78 1.50
C LYS A 246 1.40 15.96 1.90
N CYS A 247 1.86 15.20 2.90
CA CYS A 247 3.25 15.19 3.34
C CYS A 247 4.23 15.02 2.15
N ARG A 248 5.15 15.99 2.01
CA ARG A 248 6.23 16.03 1.01
C ARG A 248 7.46 15.27 1.54
N HIS A 249 8.58 15.33 0.82
CA HIS A 249 9.87 14.78 1.28
C HIS A 249 9.83 13.28 1.67
N ASN A 250 8.93 12.52 1.03
CA ASN A 250 8.71 11.10 1.29
C ASN A 250 8.34 10.76 2.74
N THR A 251 7.74 11.70 3.48
CA THR A 251 7.20 11.46 4.82
C THR A 251 5.70 11.14 4.79
N SER A 252 5.21 10.60 5.89
CA SER A 252 3.84 10.14 6.11
C SER A 252 3.52 10.22 7.62
N GLY A 253 2.28 9.91 7.99
CA GLY A 253 1.79 10.01 9.37
C GLY A 253 1.10 11.36 9.65
N ALA A 254 0.46 11.45 10.82
CA ALA A 254 -0.35 12.60 11.20
C ALA A 254 0.43 13.91 11.28
N SER A 255 1.72 13.85 11.66
CA SER A 255 2.63 15.00 11.71
C SER A 255 3.74 14.91 10.66
N CYS A 256 3.59 14.05 9.64
CA CYS A 256 4.64 13.75 8.67
C CYS A 256 5.94 13.23 9.32
N GLN A 257 5.82 12.48 10.42
CA GLN A 257 6.94 12.06 11.27
C GLN A 257 7.58 10.71 10.87
N VAL A 258 6.91 9.92 10.04
CA VAL A 258 7.43 8.61 9.57
C VAL A 258 7.74 8.65 8.08
N CYS A 259 8.63 7.80 7.60
CA CYS A 259 8.89 7.69 6.17
C CYS A 259 7.81 6.87 5.46
N LYS A 260 7.51 7.23 4.20
CA LYS A 260 6.65 6.43 3.32
C LYS A 260 7.27 5.05 3.07
N PRO A 261 6.45 4.04 2.73
CA PRO A 261 6.95 2.75 2.27
C PRO A 261 8.00 2.92 1.15
N GLY A 262 9.13 2.22 1.28
CA GLY A 262 10.29 2.36 0.39
C GLY A 262 11.28 3.47 0.76
N TYR A 263 11.12 4.08 1.93
CA TYR A 263 12.08 5.03 2.49
C TYR A 263 12.39 4.67 3.95
N THR A 264 13.57 5.06 4.43
CA THR A 264 14.01 4.87 5.82
C THR A 264 14.53 6.19 6.38
N PRO A 265 14.44 6.41 7.71
CA PRO A 265 15.06 7.57 8.35
C PRO A 265 16.58 7.58 8.13
N ASP A 266 17.14 8.75 7.82
CA ASP A 266 18.57 9.01 7.88
C ASP A 266 18.94 9.49 9.29
N PRO A 267 19.72 8.72 10.07
CA PRO A 267 20.06 9.09 11.45
C PRO A 267 20.87 10.39 11.55
N ASN A 268 21.46 10.86 10.46
CA ASN A 268 22.25 12.10 10.41
C ASN A 268 21.40 13.33 10.02
N LYS A 269 20.08 13.17 9.90
CA LYS A 269 19.15 14.24 9.53
C LYS A 269 18.06 14.37 10.59
N SER A 270 17.76 15.61 10.95
CA SER A 270 16.60 15.94 11.77
C SER A 270 15.30 15.59 11.04
N VAL A 271 14.23 15.33 11.80
CA VAL A 271 12.93 14.94 11.26
C VAL A 271 12.38 15.98 10.29
N ASP A 272 12.64 17.27 10.52
CA ASP A 272 12.16 18.38 9.68
C ASP A 272 12.93 18.56 8.36
N SER A 273 14.05 17.83 8.19
CA SER A 273 14.89 17.96 7.02
C SER A 273 14.18 17.40 5.77
N PRO A 274 14.22 18.08 4.61
CA PRO A 274 13.75 17.53 3.34
C PRO A 274 14.42 16.21 2.92
N LYS A 275 15.57 15.87 3.54
CA LYS A 275 16.33 14.65 3.29
C LYS A 275 16.23 13.63 4.44
N TYR A 276 15.34 13.83 5.41
CA TYR A 276 15.12 12.90 6.53
C TYR A 276 14.83 11.47 6.04
N CYS A 277 14.02 11.34 4.99
CA CYS A 277 13.68 10.04 4.41
C CYS A 277 14.57 9.72 3.20
N LYS A 278 15.52 8.81 3.39
CA LYS A 278 16.37 8.28 2.31
C LYS A 278 15.73 7.07 1.65
N SER A 279 15.87 6.98 0.34
CA SER A 279 15.29 5.88 -0.44
C SER A 279 15.91 4.54 -0.08
N CYS A 280 15.08 3.52 -0.05
CA CYS A 280 15.47 2.13 0.05
C CYS A 280 16.22 1.67 -1.20
N ASP A 281 17.50 1.34 -1.04
CA ASP A 281 18.29 0.70 -2.08
C ASP A 281 18.23 -0.83 -1.95
N CYS A 282 17.00 -1.37 -1.96
CA CYS A 282 16.74 -2.81 -1.93
C CYS A 282 16.93 -3.42 -3.32
N HIS A 283 17.57 -4.59 -3.40
CA HIS A 283 17.84 -5.26 -4.66
C HIS A 283 16.55 -5.76 -5.31
N ARG A 284 16.22 -5.24 -6.50
CA ARG A 284 14.94 -5.46 -7.20
C ARG A 284 14.55 -6.93 -7.36
N VAL A 285 15.53 -7.82 -7.54
CA VAL A 285 15.29 -9.26 -7.71
C VAL A 285 15.30 -9.99 -6.37
N GLY A 286 16.15 -9.57 -5.43
CA GLY A 286 16.38 -10.28 -4.17
C GLY A 286 15.36 -9.93 -3.08
N SER A 287 14.72 -8.77 -3.19
CA SER A 287 13.70 -8.30 -2.25
C SER A 287 12.29 -8.72 -2.69
N LYS A 288 11.41 -8.95 -1.72
CA LYS A 288 9.99 -9.26 -1.90
C LYS A 288 9.16 -8.00 -2.17
N SER A 289 9.57 -6.87 -1.60
CA SER A 289 8.92 -5.58 -1.77
C SER A 289 9.97 -4.46 -1.90
N LYS A 290 9.52 -3.24 -2.19
CA LYS A 290 10.36 -2.04 -2.15
C LYS A 290 10.60 -1.53 -0.73
N ASN A 291 9.96 -2.11 0.27
CA ASN A 291 10.09 -1.69 1.67
C ASN A 291 11.37 -2.31 2.27
N CYS A 292 12.10 -1.53 3.07
CA CYS A 292 13.36 -1.94 3.69
C CYS A 292 13.18 -2.62 5.04
N ASN A 293 12.00 -3.11 5.40
CA ASN A 293 11.90 -3.80 6.67
C ASN A 293 12.83 -5.02 6.58
N LYS A 294 13.73 -5.19 7.57
CA LYS A 294 14.87 -6.15 7.62
C LYS A 294 14.52 -7.61 7.28
N SER A 295 13.27 -7.92 7.01
CA SER A 295 12.68 -9.25 6.83
C SER A 295 12.12 -9.50 5.41
N GLU A 296 12.31 -8.59 4.46
CA GLU A 296 11.70 -8.70 3.12
C GLU A 296 12.63 -9.24 2.02
N CYS A 297 13.66 -10.02 2.37
CA CYS A 297 14.41 -10.78 1.35
C CYS A 297 13.62 -12.03 0.90
N LYS A 298 13.78 -12.41 -0.38
CA LYS A 298 13.26 -13.66 -0.93
C LYS A 298 13.97 -14.86 -0.30
N GLU A 299 13.37 -16.04 -0.41
CA GLU A 299 13.92 -17.27 0.17
C GLU A 299 15.37 -17.52 -0.31
N GLY A 300 16.26 -17.80 0.64
CA GLY A 300 17.67 -18.02 0.34
C GLY A 300 18.47 -16.78 -0.01
N VAL A 301 17.89 -15.57 0.06
CA VAL A 301 18.57 -14.29 -0.15
C VAL A 301 18.88 -13.65 1.21
N SER A 302 20.04 -13.00 1.30
CA SER A 302 20.65 -12.43 2.51
C SER A 302 21.15 -10.99 2.26
N GLY A 303 21.43 -10.29 3.36
CA GLY A 303 21.94 -8.91 3.40
C GLY A 303 20.85 -7.86 3.60
N LEU A 304 21.23 -6.70 4.16
CA LEU A 304 20.30 -5.59 4.44
C LEU A 304 19.56 -5.08 3.18
N LYS A 305 20.21 -5.23 2.01
CA LYS A 305 19.67 -4.85 0.69
C LYS A 305 19.27 -6.07 -0.16
N CYS A 306 19.29 -7.28 0.40
CA CYS A 306 18.97 -8.53 -0.31
C CYS A 306 19.81 -8.77 -1.58
N THR A 307 21.11 -8.48 -1.52
CA THR A 307 22.01 -8.48 -2.70
C THR A 307 22.69 -9.81 -2.97
N HIS A 308 22.71 -10.75 -2.03
CA HIS A 308 23.47 -12.01 -2.16
C HIS A 308 22.69 -13.19 -1.60
N CYS A 309 23.07 -14.41 -1.97
CA CYS A 309 22.46 -15.62 -1.40
C CYS A 309 22.95 -15.88 0.03
N ALA A 310 22.06 -16.41 0.86
CA ALA A 310 22.39 -16.88 2.20
C ALA A 310 23.36 -18.08 2.14
N PRO A 311 24.11 -18.35 3.22
CA PRO A 311 24.96 -19.54 3.30
C PRO A 311 24.18 -20.82 2.97
N GLY A 312 24.76 -21.70 2.14
CA GLY A 312 24.11 -22.93 1.67
C GLY A 312 23.17 -22.73 0.47
N TYR A 313 23.11 -21.54 -0.14
CA TYR A 313 22.36 -21.27 -1.36
C TYR A 313 23.29 -20.80 -2.50
N THR A 314 22.89 -21.03 -3.75
CA THR A 314 23.58 -20.55 -4.95
C THR A 314 22.66 -19.71 -5.82
N GLN A 315 23.23 -18.75 -6.56
CA GLN A 315 22.47 -17.85 -7.41
C GLN A 315 21.96 -18.57 -8.67
N THR A 316 20.70 -18.35 -9.00
CA THR A 316 20.06 -18.86 -10.22
C THR A 316 19.85 -17.75 -11.24
N LYS A 317 19.45 -18.12 -12.45
CA LYS A 317 19.04 -17.16 -13.50
C LYS A 317 17.59 -16.71 -13.38
N SER A 318 16.82 -17.23 -12.42
CA SER A 318 15.40 -16.93 -12.27
C SER A 318 15.18 -15.66 -11.44
N PRO A 319 14.44 -14.65 -11.95
CA PRO A 319 14.09 -13.47 -11.16
C PRO A 319 13.07 -13.78 -10.05
N ILE A 320 12.32 -14.88 -10.18
CA ILE A 320 11.30 -15.30 -9.19
C ILE A 320 11.98 -16.02 -8.02
N LYS A 321 12.93 -16.92 -8.31
CA LYS A 321 13.69 -17.69 -7.32
C LYS A 321 15.21 -17.46 -7.51
N PRO A 322 15.76 -16.31 -7.07
CA PRO A 322 17.14 -15.94 -7.36
C PRO A 322 18.18 -16.79 -6.63
N CYS A 323 17.82 -17.45 -5.52
CA CYS A 323 18.72 -18.31 -4.75
C CYS A 323 18.08 -19.69 -4.54
N GLU A 324 18.88 -20.75 -4.66
CA GLU A 324 18.44 -22.13 -4.43
C GLU A 324 19.43 -22.90 -3.54
N LYS A 325 18.93 -23.76 -2.64
CA LYS A 325 19.76 -24.56 -1.74
C LYS A 325 20.74 -25.41 -2.54
N ILE A 326 22.00 -25.36 -2.14
CA ILE A 326 23.04 -26.28 -2.60
C ILE A 326 22.59 -27.67 -2.16
N ARG A 327 22.27 -28.54 -3.13
CA ARG A 327 21.99 -29.94 -2.82
C ARG A 327 23.28 -30.54 -2.30
N GLU A 328 23.32 -30.87 -1.01
CA GLU A 328 24.31 -31.80 -0.48
C GLU A 328 24.18 -33.09 -1.29
N ILE A 329 25.13 -33.32 -2.20
CA ILE A 329 25.39 -34.67 -2.66
C ILE A 329 25.66 -35.44 -1.37
N PRO A 330 24.92 -36.52 -1.05
CA PRO A 330 25.20 -37.29 0.14
C PRO A 330 26.69 -37.62 0.11
N SER A 331 27.40 -37.15 1.13
CA SER A 331 28.79 -37.54 1.36
C SER A 331 28.85 -39.06 1.21
N PRO A 332 29.81 -39.62 0.46
CA PRO A 332 29.83 -41.05 0.20
C PRO A 332 29.80 -41.78 1.55
N GLU A 333 28.73 -42.54 1.80
CA GLU A 333 28.64 -43.45 2.94
C GLU A 333 29.98 -44.18 3.05
N ILE A 334 30.69 -43.94 4.13
CA ILE A 334 31.95 -44.58 4.46
C ILE A 334 31.69 -46.08 4.37
N PRO A 335 32.28 -46.81 3.40
CA PRO A 335 32.05 -48.22 3.29
C PRO A 335 32.62 -48.88 4.54
N SER A 336 31.84 -49.77 5.14
CA SER A 336 32.27 -50.57 6.28
C SER A 336 33.67 -51.17 6.06
N PRO A 337 34.51 -51.27 7.11
CA PRO A 337 35.94 -51.63 7.00
C PRO A 337 36.24 -52.94 6.23
N SER A 338 35.23 -53.80 6.07
CA SER A 338 35.30 -55.07 5.32
C SER A 338 35.52 -54.92 3.80
N CYS A 339 35.14 -53.78 3.20
CA CYS A 339 35.15 -53.63 1.73
C CYS A 339 36.36 -52.87 1.17
N ALA A 340 37.21 -52.26 2.01
CA ALA A 340 38.28 -51.34 1.60
C ALA A 340 39.28 -51.94 0.58
N ASN A 341 39.57 -53.24 0.65
CA ASN A 341 40.57 -53.91 -0.18
C ASN A 341 40.00 -54.94 -1.17
N MET A 342 38.66 -55.00 -1.32
CA MET A 342 37.98 -56.01 -2.14
C MET A 342 37.81 -55.60 -3.60
N CYS A 343 37.81 -54.31 -3.90
CA CYS A 343 37.55 -53.75 -5.23
C CYS A 343 38.77 -53.01 -5.75
N LYS A 344 39.16 -53.23 -7.00
CA LYS A 344 40.12 -52.31 -7.64
C LYS A 344 39.33 -51.11 -8.13
N LYS A 345 39.42 -50.00 -7.41
CA LYS A 345 38.82 -48.72 -7.80
C LYS A 345 39.43 -48.27 -9.13
N HIS A 346 38.58 -48.00 -10.11
CA HIS A 346 38.90 -47.15 -11.25
C HIS A 346 38.03 -45.91 -11.07
N ASP A 347 38.54 -44.97 -10.28
CA ASP A 347 37.84 -43.73 -9.96
C ASP A 347 38.14 -42.70 -11.06
N SER A 348 37.37 -42.72 -12.14
CA SER A 348 37.09 -41.52 -12.94
C SER A 348 36.12 -41.81 -14.08
N ILE A 349 35.21 -40.86 -14.29
CA ILE A 349 34.17 -40.85 -15.33
C ILE A 349 34.76 -40.55 -16.73
N SER A 350 36.08 -40.36 -16.83
CA SER A 350 36.81 -40.13 -18.08
C SER A 350 38.02 -41.07 -18.17
N LEU A 351 37.80 -42.30 -18.64
CA LEU A 351 38.91 -43.18 -18.98
C LEU A 351 39.50 -42.69 -20.32
N PRO A 352 40.82 -42.48 -20.45
CA PRO A 352 41.41 -42.15 -21.74
C PRO A 352 41.24 -43.33 -22.73
N PRO A 353 41.16 -43.08 -24.06
CA PRO A 353 40.93 -44.13 -25.06
C PRO A 353 41.85 -45.36 -24.95
N LYS A 354 43.11 -45.16 -24.54
CA LYS A 354 44.12 -46.21 -24.32
C LYS A 354 43.78 -47.16 -23.15
N GLU A 355 42.99 -46.73 -22.17
CA GLU A 355 42.57 -47.60 -21.06
C GLU A 355 41.36 -48.47 -21.40
N TYR A 356 40.46 -47.97 -22.26
CA TYR A 356 39.42 -48.81 -22.86
C TYR A 356 40.02 -49.96 -23.67
N CYS A 357 41.14 -49.73 -24.37
CA CYS A 357 41.86 -50.75 -25.14
C CYS A 357 42.26 -51.99 -24.30
N LYS A 358 42.54 -51.81 -23.01
CA LYS A 358 43.02 -52.88 -22.11
C LYS A 358 41.89 -53.80 -21.62
N LYS A 359 40.62 -53.45 -21.85
CA LYS A 359 39.44 -54.22 -21.39
C LYS A 359 39.00 -55.21 -22.48
N THR A 360 38.71 -56.46 -22.09
CA THR A 360 38.28 -57.52 -23.03
C THR A 360 36.76 -57.61 -23.19
N MET A 361 36.02 -56.83 -22.41
CA MET A 361 34.56 -56.73 -22.46
C MET A 361 34.16 -55.26 -22.23
N ILE A 362 33.48 -54.68 -23.22
CA ILE A 362 32.90 -53.33 -23.17
C ILE A 362 31.47 -53.43 -23.71
N LEU A 363 30.49 -53.28 -22.83
CA LEU A 363 29.08 -53.56 -23.12
C LEU A 363 28.18 -52.41 -22.66
N LYS A 364 27.22 -52.01 -23.50
CA LYS A 364 26.05 -51.24 -23.07
C LYS A 364 24.99 -52.24 -22.62
N ILE A 365 24.73 -52.30 -21.32
CA ILE A 365 23.80 -53.26 -20.72
C ILE A 365 22.63 -52.55 -20.05
N ASP A 366 21.45 -53.13 -20.19
CA ASP A 366 20.27 -52.74 -19.45
C ASP A 366 19.89 -53.84 -18.45
N VAL A 367 19.88 -53.51 -17.15
CA VAL A 367 19.68 -54.49 -16.08
C VAL A 367 18.19 -54.64 -15.81
N LYS A 368 17.61 -55.77 -16.23
CA LYS A 368 16.16 -56.02 -16.16
C LYS A 368 15.70 -56.57 -14.82
N SER A 369 16.43 -57.52 -14.25
CA SER A 369 16.10 -58.06 -12.93
C SER A 369 17.31 -58.69 -12.24
N ARG A 370 17.17 -58.92 -10.94
CA ARG A 370 18.20 -59.53 -10.08
C ARG A 370 17.60 -60.76 -9.40
N LYS A 371 18.31 -61.88 -9.48
CA LYS A 371 17.97 -63.13 -8.80
C LYS A 371 19.09 -63.51 -7.86
N THR A 372 18.74 -63.93 -6.65
CA THR A 372 19.68 -64.50 -5.70
C THR A 372 19.51 -66.01 -5.75
N VAL A 373 20.49 -66.72 -6.28
CA VAL A 373 20.46 -68.19 -6.33
C VAL A 373 21.08 -68.74 -5.03
N ARG A 374 20.61 -69.90 -4.55
CA ARG A 374 21.29 -70.66 -3.48
C ARG A 374 22.72 -70.96 -3.96
N GLY A 375 23.72 -70.42 -3.26
CA GLY A 375 25.14 -70.46 -3.68
C GLY A 375 25.87 -69.12 -3.60
N LYS A 376 27.14 -69.10 -4.04
CA LYS A 376 28.10 -67.99 -3.89
C LYS A 376 27.88 -66.78 -4.83
N TYR A 377 26.83 -66.78 -5.68
CA TYR A 377 26.63 -65.79 -6.74
C TYR A 377 25.27 -65.08 -6.70
N VAL A 378 25.25 -63.83 -7.17
CA VAL A 378 24.09 -63.03 -7.55
C VAL A 378 24.00 -63.05 -9.07
N VAL A 379 22.80 -63.26 -9.61
CA VAL A 379 22.57 -63.34 -11.05
C VAL A 379 21.75 -62.13 -11.49
N TYR A 380 22.24 -61.39 -12.47
CA TYR A 380 21.53 -60.28 -13.09
C TYR A 380 21.06 -60.70 -14.47
N ILE A 381 19.76 -60.56 -14.73
CA ILE A 381 19.20 -60.72 -16.06
C ILE A 381 19.34 -59.37 -16.75
N VAL A 382 20.10 -59.34 -17.83
CA VAL A 382 20.40 -58.11 -18.57
C VAL A 382 20.03 -58.26 -20.04
N ASN A 383 19.75 -57.14 -20.68
CA ASN A 383 19.73 -57.04 -22.13
C ASN A 383 20.98 -56.28 -22.59
N ILE A 384 21.83 -56.92 -23.38
CA ILE A 384 23.00 -56.30 -23.99
C ILE A 384 22.53 -55.57 -25.24
N GLN A 385 22.53 -54.23 -25.20
CA GLN A 385 22.10 -53.38 -26.31
C GLN A 385 23.21 -53.25 -27.36
N LYS A 386 24.47 -53.09 -26.91
CA LYS A 386 25.62 -52.93 -27.81
C LYS A 386 26.89 -53.55 -27.21
N VAL A 387 27.70 -54.13 -28.09
CA VAL A 387 29.00 -54.75 -27.79
C VAL A 387 30.06 -53.97 -28.56
N TYR A 388 31.00 -53.33 -27.86
CA TYR A 388 32.00 -52.46 -28.49
C TYR A 388 33.34 -53.16 -28.76
N ARG A 389 33.61 -54.32 -28.13
CA ARG A 389 34.84 -55.10 -28.40
C ARG A 389 34.71 -56.62 -28.11
N PRO A 390 34.94 -57.48 -29.11
CA PRO A 390 35.33 -58.88 -28.95
C PRO A 390 36.76 -59.12 -29.49
N LYS A 391 37.69 -59.77 -28.76
CA LYS A 391 39.05 -60.03 -29.29
C LYS A 391 39.06 -61.13 -30.37
N LYS A 392 39.89 -60.93 -31.41
CA LYS A 392 40.22 -61.86 -32.52
C LYS A 392 41.01 -63.09 -32.06
N SER A 393 40.90 -64.17 -32.84
CA SER A 393 41.60 -65.46 -32.75
C SER A 393 43.13 -65.33 -32.78
N ARG A 394 43.81 -66.19 -31.99
CA ARG A 394 45.22 -66.53 -32.17
C ARG A 394 45.35 -67.33 -33.47
N LYS A 395 46.15 -66.87 -34.44
CA LYS A 395 46.63 -67.74 -35.52
C LYS A 395 47.70 -68.68 -34.96
N SER A 396 47.60 -69.94 -35.35
CA SER A 396 48.51 -71.02 -34.98
C SER A 396 49.90 -70.77 -35.55
N THR A 397 50.90 -71.21 -34.78
CA THR A 397 52.21 -71.58 -35.25
C THR A 397 52.10 -72.56 -36.42
N ASN A 398 52.71 -72.26 -37.57
CA ASN A 398 53.36 -73.30 -38.35
C ASN A 398 54.49 -72.73 -39.21
N SER A 399 55.64 -73.39 -39.12
CA SER A 399 56.84 -73.12 -39.88
C SER A 399 56.69 -73.53 -41.35
N ARG A 400 57.26 -72.72 -42.26
CA ARG A 400 58.22 -73.08 -43.33
C ARG A 400 58.05 -72.20 -44.58
N ASN A 401 59.06 -71.36 -44.80
CA ASN A 401 59.80 -71.14 -46.06
C ASN A 401 59.13 -71.47 -47.41
N LYS A 402 58.89 -70.43 -48.24
CA LYS A 402 59.66 -70.06 -49.45
C LYS A 402 58.86 -69.06 -50.33
N ASN A 403 59.55 -68.05 -50.83
CA ASN A 403 59.17 -67.14 -51.94
C ASN A 403 59.32 -67.88 -53.30
N PRO A 404 59.06 -67.30 -54.51
CA PRO A 404 58.45 -66.00 -54.91
C PRO A 404 57.52 -66.07 -56.19
N PHE A 405 57.15 -64.91 -56.79
CA PHE A 405 56.54 -64.63 -58.14
C PHE A 405 55.03 -64.91 -58.32
N ILE A 406 54.20 -64.29 -59.19
CA ILE A 406 54.07 -63.00 -59.92
C ILE A 406 52.67 -63.05 -60.61
N LEU A 407 51.97 -61.90 -60.81
CA LEU A 407 50.80 -61.65 -61.72
C LEU A 407 49.59 -62.63 -61.64
N SER A 408 48.39 -62.44 -62.19
CA SER A 408 47.57 -61.40 -62.81
C SER A 408 46.17 -62.04 -63.03
N SER A 409 45.13 -61.20 -63.07
CA SER A 409 43.88 -61.33 -63.86
C SER A 409 42.89 -62.49 -63.68
N LYS A 410 41.60 -62.07 -63.59
CA LYS A 410 40.37 -62.65 -64.22
C LYS A 410 39.98 -64.07 -63.75
N GLU A 411 38.75 -64.56 -63.77
CA GLU A 411 37.40 -64.13 -64.14
C GLU A 411 36.44 -65.17 -63.50
N SER A 412 35.17 -64.77 -63.34
CA SER A 412 33.98 -65.56 -63.67
C SER A 412 33.67 -66.93 -63.02
N ARG A 413 32.55 -66.89 -62.27
CA ARG A 413 31.35 -67.76 -62.32
C ARG A 413 31.42 -69.25 -61.93
N SER A 414 30.60 -69.52 -60.91
CA SER A 414 29.57 -70.58 -60.83
C SER A 414 30.04 -72.04 -60.73
N THR A 415 29.70 -72.69 -59.61
CA THR A 415 28.95 -73.95 -59.61
C THR A 415 28.53 -74.33 -58.18
N ARG A 416 27.57 -75.26 -58.13
CA ARG A 416 26.56 -75.49 -57.10
C ARG A 416 26.96 -76.64 -56.18
N LYS A 417 26.59 -76.52 -54.90
CA LYS A 417 26.37 -77.56 -53.87
C LYS A 417 27.55 -78.48 -53.49
N LYS A 418 27.92 -78.43 -52.20
CA LYS A 418 27.95 -79.62 -51.31
C LYS A 418 27.89 -79.17 -49.85
N HIS A 419 26.89 -79.66 -49.13
CA HIS A 419 26.83 -79.59 -47.68
C HIS A 419 27.99 -80.40 -47.10
N THR A 420 28.94 -79.73 -46.45
CA THR A 420 29.84 -80.35 -45.49
C THR A 420 29.78 -79.54 -44.21
N ALA A 421 29.21 -80.17 -43.18
CA ALA A 421 29.21 -79.69 -41.83
C ALA A 421 30.67 -79.52 -41.37
N THR A 422 31.12 -78.27 -41.28
CA THR A 422 32.37 -77.92 -40.61
C THR A 422 32.03 -77.23 -39.31
N SER A 423 32.04 -78.04 -38.26
CA SER A 423 32.19 -77.64 -36.86
C SER A 423 33.34 -76.64 -36.73
N SER A 424 33.02 -75.34 -36.72
CA SER A 424 33.99 -74.29 -36.41
C SER A 424 34.08 -74.11 -34.89
N ASN A 425 35.11 -74.71 -34.30
CA ASN A 425 35.53 -74.51 -32.92
C ASN A 425 36.06 -73.08 -32.72
N SER A 426 35.15 -72.10 -32.66
CA SER A 426 35.44 -70.74 -32.19
C SER A 426 35.02 -70.58 -30.72
N PRO A 427 35.80 -69.90 -29.86
CA PRO A 427 35.40 -69.68 -28.47
C PRO A 427 34.08 -68.90 -28.37
N PRO A 428 33.24 -69.14 -27.35
CA PRO A 428 31.96 -68.46 -27.22
C PRO A 428 32.13 -66.94 -26.98
N HIS A 429 31.77 -66.11 -27.96
CA HIS A 429 31.78 -64.64 -27.87
C HIS A 429 30.47 -64.06 -27.31
N ILE A 430 30.55 -62.93 -26.59
CA ILE A 430 29.38 -62.19 -26.09
C ILE A 430 28.72 -61.40 -27.24
N THR A 431 27.40 -61.52 -27.38
CA THR A 431 26.59 -60.92 -28.45
C THR A 431 25.44 -60.09 -27.87
N LYS A 432 24.75 -59.30 -28.70
CA LYS A 432 23.53 -58.57 -28.29
C LYS A 432 22.42 -59.52 -27.85
N GLY A 433 21.51 -59.02 -27.02
CA GLY A 433 20.32 -59.74 -26.55
C GLY A 433 20.33 -60.08 -25.06
N LYS A 434 19.48 -61.04 -24.64
CA LYS A 434 19.29 -61.41 -23.22
C LYS A 434 20.44 -62.28 -22.71
N TRP A 435 21.04 -61.89 -21.60
CA TRP A 435 22.15 -62.59 -20.93
C TRP A 435 21.98 -62.64 -19.42
N GLU A 436 22.62 -63.61 -18.80
CA GLU A 436 22.79 -63.69 -17.35
C GLU A 436 24.22 -63.32 -16.94
N ILE A 437 24.34 -62.28 -16.12
CA ILE A 437 25.61 -61.87 -15.51
C ILE A 437 25.71 -62.46 -14.12
N TRP A 438 26.73 -63.26 -13.89
CA TRP A 438 26.98 -63.91 -12.60
C TRP A 438 28.08 -63.16 -11.84
N GLN A 439 27.72 -62.58 -10.71
CA GLN A 439 28.61 -61.81 -9.83
C GLN A 439 28.73 -62.48 -8.48
N ASN A 440 29.95 -62.63 -7.94
CA ASN A 440 30.12 -63.21 -6.61
C ASN A 440 29.48 -62.32 -5.53
N LYS A 441 28.72 -62.92 -4.60
CA LYS A 441 28.03 -62.20 -3.51
C LYS A 441 28.96 -61.32 -2.68
N LYS A 442 30.22 -61.75 -2.46
CA LYS A 442 31.23 -60.98 -1.71
C LYS A 442 31.53 -59.63 -2.37
N TYR A 443 31.65 -59.61 -3.70
CA TYR A 443 31.92 -58.38 -4.45
C TYR A 443 30.67 -57.56 -4.72
N ALA A 444 29.50 -58.21 -4.87
CA ALA A 444 28.22 -57.52 -5.02
C ALA A 444 27.85 -56.71 -3.76
N LYS A 445 28.11 -57.25 -2.56
CA LYS A 445 27.93 -56.54 -1.28
C LYS A 445 28.79 -55.27 -1.20
N CYS A 446 30.02 -55.33 -1.72
CA CYS A 446 30.93 -54.18 -1.78
C CYS A 446 30.74 -53.28 -3.02
N GLY A 447 29.75 -53.54 -3.89
CA GLY A 447 29.42 -52.68 -5.03
C GLY A 447 30.33 -52.82 -6.26
N CYS A 448 30.91 -53.99 -6.53
CA CYS A 448 31.98 -54.14 -7.53
C CYS A 448 31.71 -55.22 -8.58
N PRO A 449 31.20 -54.86 -9.77
CA PRO A 449 30.57 -53.59 -10.12
C PRO A 449 29.16 -53.43 -9.52
N LYS A 450 28.73 -52.19 -9.28
CA LYS A 450 27.41 -51.87 -8.72
C LYS A 450 26.37 -51.88 -9.82
N LEU A 451 25.50 -52.89 -9.83
CA LEU A 451 24.39 -53.02 -10.77
C LEU A 451 23.06 -52.88 -10.04
N ARG A 452 22.29 -51.85 -10.40
CA ARG A 452 20.90 -51.66 -9.95
C ARG A 452 19.93 -52.03 -11.07
N VAL A 453 18.82 -52.65 -10.71
CA VAL A 453 17.75 -53.02 -11.64
C VAL A 453 17.10 -51.75 -12.23
N LYS A 454 16.58 -51.83 -13.45
CA LYS A 454 15.98 -50.71 -14.23
C LYS A 454 16.95 -49.56 -14.51
N LYS A 455 18.25 -49.84 -14.57
CA LYS A 455 19.29 -48.86 -14.93
C LYS A 455 20.17 -49.43 -16.04
N THR A 456 20.61 -48.53 -16.91
CA THR A 456 21.54 -48.83 -18.01
C THR A 456 22.96 -48.47 -17.59
N TYR A 457 23.91 -49.35 -17.92
CA TYR A 457 25.31 -49.18 -17.55
C TYR A 457 26.22 -49.43 -18.76
N LEU A 458 27.35 -48.73 -18.77
CA LEU A 458 28.54 -49.14 -19.48
C LEU A 458 29.31 -50.12 -18.58
N LEU A 459 29.31 -51.40 -18.94
CA LEU A 459 30.03 -52.45 -18.23
C LEU A 459 31.39 -52.69 -18.89
N LEU A 460 32.45 -52.53 -18.10
CA LEU A 460 33.85 -52.63 -18.52
C LEU A 460 34.55 -53.71 -17.70
N GLY A 461 35.33 -54.60 -18.31
CA GLY A 461 36.09 -55.57 -17.52
C GLY A 461 36.73 -56.70 -18.30
N LYS A 462 37.05 -57.76 -17.56
CA LYS A 462 37.45 -59.06 -18.08
C LYS A 462 36.34 -60.06 -17.74
N HIS A 463 35.83 -60.78 -18.73
CA HIS A 463 34.91 -61.89 -18.47
C HIS A 463 35.70 -63.19 -18.25
N LYS A 464 35.22 -64.07 -17.37
CA LYS A 464 35.68 -65.45 -17.26
C LYS A 464 34.55 -66.40 -17.67
N SER A 465 34.87 -67.44 -18.44
CA SER A 465 33.96 -68.53 -18.87
C SER A 465 32.64 -68.05 -19.47
N VAL A 466 32.61 -67.78 -20.78
CA VAL A 466 31.35 -67.58 -21.52
C VAL A 466 30.76 -68.95 -21.83
N ARG A 467 29.47 -69.18 -21.51
CA ARG A 467 28.75 -70.39 -21.93
C ARG A 467 27.52 -69.99 -22.73
N HIS A 468 27.43 -70.52 -23.96
CA HIS A 468 26.24 -70.40 -24.80
C HIS A 468 25.22 -71.49 -24.43
N ALA A 469 23.96 -71.22 -24.78
CA ALA A 469 22.86 -72.16 -24.61
C ALA A 469 23.14 -73.47 -25.37
N ARG A 470 23.16 -74.60 -24.66
CA ARG A 470 22.82 -75.93 -25.23
C ARG A 470 21.57 -76.39 -24.50
N ASN A 471 20.58 -76.92 -25.23
CA ASN A 471 19.30 -77.42 -24.73
C ASN A 471 18.59 -76.46 -23.74
N GLY A 472 18.06 -75.33 -24.23
CA GLY A 472 17.15 -74.46 -23.47
C GLY A 472 17.76 -73.59 -22.34
N SER A 473 19.06 -73.70 -22.06
CA SER A 473 19.74 -72.89 -21.03
C SER A 473 20.02 -71.44 -21.48
N ARG A 474 19.94 -70.46 -20.58
CA ARG A 474 20.21 -69.03 -20.89
C ARG A 474 21.72 -68.73 -21.06
N ARG A 475 22.07 -67.83 -22.00
CA ARG A 475 23.45 -67.37 -22.25
C ARG A 475 24.01 -66.68 -21.01
N LYS A 476 25.21 -67.06 -20.56
CA LYS A 476 25.78 -66.54 -19.29
C LYS A 476 27.29 -66.28 -19.32
N PHE A 477 27.72 -65.28 -18.57
CA PHE A 477 29.14 -65.01 -18.29
C PHE A 477 29.33 -64.50 -16.86
N LYS A 478 30.56 -64.68 -16.35
CA LYS A 478 30.94 -64.24 -15.00
C LYS A 478 31.75 -62.95 -15.04
N ILE A 479 31.47 -62.08 -14.09
CA ILE A 479 32.24 -60.86 -13.81
C ILE A 479 32.95 -60.99 -12.46
N ASP A 480 34.09 -60.31 -12.33
CA ASP A 480 34.94 -60.37 -11.16
C ASP A 480 35.16 -58.97 -10.53
N ARG A 481 35.99 -58.93 -9.49
CA ARG A 481 36.39 -57.71 -8.77
C ARG A 481 37.12 -56.65 -9.63
N HIS A 482 37.47 -56.97 -10.88
CA HIS A 482 38.13 -56.07 -11.82
C HIS A 482 37.16 -55.48 -12.85
N SER A 483 35.88 -55.86 -12.77
CA SER A 483 34.82 -55.30 -13.61
C SER A 483 34.27 -54.02 -12.99
N ASN A 484 34.04 -53.01 -13.83
CA ASN A 484 33.51 -51.71 -13.44
C ASN A 484 32.19 -51.43 -14.17
N SER A 485 31.24 -50.78 -13.51
CA SER A 485 29.98 -50.32 -14.09
C SER A 485 29.84 -48.82 -13.92
N LEU A 486 29.70 -48.12 -15.04
CA LEU A 486 29.40 -46.69 -15.05
C LEU A 486 27.94 -46.52 -15.46
N LEU A 487 27.16 -45.73 -14.71
CA LEU A 487 25.79 -45.41 -15.09
C LEU A 487 25.81 -44.73 -16.46
N TRP A 488 24.99 -45.20 -17.40
CA TRP A 488 25.02 -44.71 -18.77
C TRP A 488 24.78 -43.19 -18.85
N ARG A 489 25.56 -42.50 -19.69
CA ARG A 489 25.41 -41.09 -20.09
C ARG A 489 25.59 -41.02 -21.60
N ASP A 490 24.83 -40.14 -22.27
CA ASP A 490 24.83 -40.08 -23.74
C ASP A 490 26.19 -39.69 -24.34
N GLN A 491 27.01 -38.95 -23.59
CA GLN A 491 28.40 -38.63 -23.94
C GLN A 491 29.26 -39.88 -24.20
N PHE A 492 28.93 -41.04 -23.61
CA PHE A 492 29.67 -42.28 -23.86
C PHE A 492 29.49 -42.83 -25.28
N ASP A 493 28.35 -42.58 -25.94
CA ASP A 493 28.13 -43.05 -27.32
C ASP A 493 29.07 -42.33 -28.29
N SER A 494 29.41 -41.05 -28.05
CA SER A 494 30.37 -40.30 -28.87
C SER A 494 31.81 -40.82 -28.69
N ASN A 495 32.26 -40.96 -27.43
CA ASN A 495 33.62 -41.41 -27.11
C ASN A 495 33.89 -42.87 -27.53
N LEU A 496 32.88 -43.74 -27.45
CA LEU A 496 33.00 -45.14 -27.85
C LEU A 496 32.91 -45.36 -29.37
N LYS A 497 32.26 -44.46 -30.12
CA LYS A 497 32.31 -44.46 -31.60
C LYS A 497 33.72 -44.20 -32.11
N SER A 498 34.49 -43.33 -31.46
CA SER A 498 35.92 -43.11 -31.78
C SER A 498 36.78 -44.36 -31.54
N ILE A 499 36.44 -45.17 -30.53
CA ILE A 499 37.10 -46.47 -30.27
C ILE A 499 36.71 -47.54 -31.30
N GLU A 500 35.47 -47.52 -31.80
CA GLU A 500 35.04 -48.36 -32.93
C GLU A 500 35.78 -47.99 -34.23
N ALA A 501 36.05 -46.69 -34.47
CA ALA A 501 36.84 -46.21 -35.61
C ALA A 501 38.30 -46.68 -35.55
N LEU A 502 38.96 -46.59 -34.37
CA LEU A 502 40.33 -47.08 -34.16
C LEU A 502 40.47 -48.59 -34.41
N ASN A 503 39.45 -49.39 -34.07
CA ASN A 503 39.45 -50.83 -34.37
C ASN A 503 39.26 -51.14 -35.87
N ARG A 504 38.65 -50.24 -36.66
CA ARG A 504 38.49 -50.40 -38.11
C ARG A 504 39.77 -50.07 -38.88
N GLU A 505 40.56 -49.12 -38.41
CA GLU A 505 41.80 -48.67 -39.06
C GLU A 505 43.03 -49.58 -38.85
N LYS A 506 42.88 -50.75 -38.20
CA LYS A 506 44.01 -51.64 -37.80
C LYS A 506 45.12 -50.94 -36.98
N LYS A 507 44.92 -49.70 -36.51
CA LYS A 507 45.82 -49.05 -35.56
C LYS A 507 45.63 -49.71 -34.20
N THR A 508 46.70 -50.29 -33.69
CA THR A 508 46.73 -51.09 -32.47
C THR A 508 46.23 -50.29 -31.27
N CYS A 509 45.07 -50.68 -30.74
CA CYS A 509 45.05 -51.11 -29.35
C CYS A 509 45.78 -52.46 -29.27
#